data_AF-A0A6J4V609-F1
#
_entry.id   AF-A0A6J4V609-F1
#
_cell.length_a   1.000
_cell.length_b   1.000
_cell.length_c   1.000
_cell.angle_alpha   90.00
_cell.angle_beta   90.00
_cell.angle_gamma   90.00
#
_symmetry.space_group_name_H-M   'P 1'
#
loop_
_entity.id
_entity.type
_entity.pdbx_description
1 polymer ?
#
loop_
_entity_poly.entity_id
_entity_poly.type
_entity_poly.pdbx_seq_one_letter_code
_entity_poly.pdbx_strand_id
1 'polypeptide(L)' 'MPPTWKAYGVDANKDGLKDPYNPVDAIFAAARYLRAAGGEKDIRRAVFAYNHADWYVDSVLMRARVIG' A
#
# COMPACT_ATOMS: atom_id res chain seq x y z
N MET A 1 -0.09 -14.11 8.67
CA MET A 1 -0.17 -12.84 7.91
C MET A 1 0.48 -11.72 8.70
N PRO A 2 1.19 -10.77 8.05
CA PRO A 2 1.77 -9.61 8.72
C PRO A 2 0.72 -8.73 9.43
N PRO A 3 1.07 -7.99 10.49
CA PRO A 3 0.14 -7.11 11.21
C PRO A 3 -0.53 -6.05 10.32
N THR A 4 0.17 -5.57 9.30
CA THR A 4 -0.35 -4.61 8.31
C THR A 4 -1.51 -5.19 7.52
N TRP A 5 -1.46 -6.46 7.11
CA TRP A 5 -2.57 -7.10 6.41
C TRP A 5 -3.80 -7.25 7.31
N LYS A 6 -3.60 -7.56 8.59
CA LYS A 6 -4.71 -7.64 9.55
C LYS A 6 -5.45 -6.30 9.70
N ALA A 7 -4.73 -5.18 9.61
CA ALA A 7 -5.31 -3.85 9.73
C ALA A 7 -5.93 -3.32 8.42
N TYR A 8 -5.29 -3.56 7.27
CA TYR A 8 -5.64 -2.89 6.01
C TYR A 8 -6.16 -3.82 4.92
N GLY A 9 -6.06 -5.15 5.09
CA GLY A 9 -6.60 -6.14 4.16
C GLY A 9 -8.10 -5.96 3.93
N VAL A 10 -8.51 -6.13 2.68
CA VAL A 10 -9.88 -5.92 2.21
C VAL A 10 -10.18 -6.93 1.10
N ASP A 11 -11.41 -7.43 1.09
CA ASP A 11 -11.97 -8.21 -0.01
C ASP A 11 -12.54 -7.17 -0.98
N ALA A 12 -11.72 -6.77 -1.95
CA ALA A 12 -12.02 -5.68 -2.86
C ALA A 12 -12.71 -6.15 -4.12
N ASN A 13 -12.44 -7.38 -4.57
CA ASN A 13 -13.15 -8.00 -5.69
C ASN A 13 -14.49 -8.65 -5.27
N LYS A 14 -14.78 -8.75 -3.97
CA LYS A 14 -16.02 -9.29 -3.38
C LYS A 14 -16.21 -10.79 -3.65
N ASP A 15 -15.13 -11.55 -3.66
CA ASP A 15 -15.17 -13.00 -3.84
C ASP A 15 -15.36 -13.78 -2.51
N GLY A 16 -15.41 -13.07 -1.38
CA GLY A 16 -15.59 -13.63 -0.04
C GLY A 16 -14.27 -13.93 0.68
N LEU A 17 -13.12 -13.70 0.05
CA LEU A 17 -11.79 -13.90 0.63
C LEU A 17 -11.02 -12.57 0.68
N LYS A 18 -10.18 -12.41 1.70
CA LYS A 18 -9.20 -11.32 1.77
C LYS A 18 -7.84 -11.88 1.43
N ASP A 19 -7.49 -11.88 0.15
CA ASP A 19 -6.29 -12.55 -0.34
C ASP A 19 -5.16 -11.55 -0.68
N PRO A 20 -4.02 -11.55 0.05
CA PRO A 20 -2.88 -10.70 -0.28
C PRO A 20 -2.20 -11.05 -1.61
N TYR A 21 -2.47 -12.23 -2.15
CA TYR A 21 -1.97 -12.66 -3.45
C TYR A 21 -2.93 -12.30 -4.60
N ASN A 22 -4.16 -11.88 -4.28
CA ASN A 22 -5.07 -11.31 -5.26
C ASN A 22 -4.68 -9.85 -5.53
N PRO A 23 -4.42 -9.46 -6.80
CA PRO A 23 -3.96 -8.11 -7.11
C PRO A 23 -4.99 -7.04 -6.78
N VAL A 24 -6.29 -7.31 -6.91
CA VAL A 24 -7.36 -6.33 -6.61
C VAL A 24 -7.39 -6.04 -5.11
N ASP A 25 -7.39 -7.08 -4.28
CA ASP A 25 -7.34 -6.95 -2.82
C ASP A 25 -6.07 -6.24 -2.35
N ALA A 26 -4.91 -6.62 -2.91
CA ALA A 26 -3.62 -6.05 -2.56
C ALA A 26 -3.55 -4.55 -2.91
N ILE A 27 -4.04 -4.14 -4.09
CA ILE A 27 -4.07 -2.74 -4.52
C ILE A 27 -4.93 -1.90 -3.56
N PHE A 28 -6.13 -2.37 -3.24
CA PHE A 28 -7.02 -1.62 -2.35
C PHE A 28 -6.51 -1.60 -0.91
N ALA A 29 -5.90 -2.69 -0.42
CA ALA A 29 -5.25 -2.73 0.88
C ALA A 29 -4.09 -1.72 0.96
N ALA A 30 -3.26 -1.64 -0.08
CA ALA A 30 -2.17 -0.67 -0.17
C ALA A 30 -2.70 0.77 -0.20
N ALA A 31 -3.76 1.06 -0.95
CA ALA A 31 -4.39 2.38 -0.98
C ALA A 31 -4.96 2.78 0.40
N ARG A 32 -5.63 1.84 1.10
CA ARG A 32 -6.13 2.05 2.47
C ARG A 32 -4.99 2.37 3.44
N TYR A 33 -3.90 1.61 3.35
CA TYR A 33 -2.70 1.85 4.14
C TYR A 33 -2.13 3.25 3.90
N LEU A 34 -1.90 3.61 2.63
CA LEU A 34 -1.31 4.91 2.28
C LEU A 34 -2.20 6.06 2.74
N ARG A 35 -3.52 5.94 2.60
CA ARG A 35 -4.47 6.94 3.09
C ARG A 35 -4.43 7.08 4.61
N ALA A 36 -4.41 5.97 5.35
CA ALA A 36 -4.28 5.99 6.80
C ALA A 36 -2.94 6.60 7.27
N ALA A 37 -1.87 6.43 6.48
CA ALA A 37 -0.57 7.04 6.72
C ALA A 37 -0.47 8.53 6.28
N GLY A 38 -1.56 9.13 5.80
CA GLY A 38 -1.61 10.53 5.38
C GLY A 38 -1.15 10.80 3.95
N GLY A 39 -1.15 9.79 3.09
CA GLY A 39 -0.64 9.85 1.71
C GLY A 39 -1.36 10.84 0.80
N GLU A 40 -2.58 11.27 1.14
CA GLU A 40 -3.27 12.36 0.44
C GLU A 40 -2.56 13.72 0.60
N LYS A 41 -1.83 13.90 1.71
CA LYS A 41 -1.09 15.13 2.01
C LYS A 41 0.39 14.98 1.68
N ASP A 42 0.96 13.83 2.04
CA ASP A 42 2.39 13.55 1.85
C ASP A 42 2.59 12.07 1.53
N ILE A 43 2.62 11.77 0.23
CA ILE A 43 2.82 10.41 -0.25
C ILE A 43 4.20 9.87 0.10
N ARG A 44 5.24 10.73 0.17
CA ARG A 44 6.60 10.33 0.52
C ARG A 44 6.63 9.82 1.95
N ARG A 45 6.05 10.59 2.88
CA ARG A 45 5.91 10.20 4.30
C ARG A 45 5.08 8.93 4.46
N ALA A 46 4.02 8.77 3.68
CA ALA A 46 3.18 7.57 3.74
C ALA A 46 3.92 6.30 3.29
N VAL A 47 4.76 6.38 2.24
CA VAL A 47 5.61 5.26 1.82
C VAL A 47 6.71 4.99 2.87
N PHE A 48 7.29 6.03 3.48
CA PHE A 48 8.28 5.87 4.54
C PHE A 48 7.72 5.18 5.80
N ALA A 49 6.44 5.41 6.12
CA ALA A 49 5.78 4.72 7.22
C ALA A 49 5.69 3.20 7.01
N TYR A 50 5.74 2.72 5.76
CA TYR A 50 5.74 1.31 5.43
C TYR A 50 7.13 0.71 5.63
N ASN A 51 8.14 1.43 5.17
CA ASN A 51 9.54 1.07 5.30
C ASN A 51 10.37 2.33 5.54
N HIS A 52 11.00 2.40 6.71
CA HIS A 52 11.75 3.55 7.22
C HIS A 52 13.15 3.68 6.56
N ALA A 53 13.19 3.61 5.23
CA ALA A 53 14.40 3.71 4.44
C ALA A 53 14.18 4.64 3.25
N ASP A 54 14.92 5.74 3.18
CA ASP A 54 14.80 6.72 2.08
C ASP A 54 15.01 6.08 0.71
N TRP A 55 15.98 5.16 0.58
CA TRP A 55 16.23 4.45 -0.69
C TRP A 55 15.02 3.63 -1.15
N TYR A 56 14.22 3.11 -0.22
CA TYR A 56 13.01 2.36 -0.56
C TYR A 56 11.93 3.31 -1.07
N VAL A 57 11.75 4.44 -0.37
CA VAL A 57 10.80 5.48 -0.76
C VAL A 57 11.13 6.02 -2.14
N ASP A 58 12.40 6.32 -2.40
CA ASP A 58 12.86 6.82 -3.69
C ASP A 58 12.63 5.80 -4.81
N SER A 59 12.93 4.52 -4.56
CA SER A 59 12.68 3.43 -5.51
C SER A 59 11.20 3.29 -5.87
N VAL A 60 10.31 3.35 -4.88
CA VAL A 60 8.85 3.25 -5.10
C VAL A 60 8.33 4.45 -5.88
N LEU A 61 8.70 5.67 -5.48
CA LEU A 61 8.25 6.89 -6.15
C LEU A 61 8.81 7.00 -7.57
N MET A 62 10.04 6.54 -7.81
CA MET A 62 10.61 6.45 -9.15
C MET A 62 9.80 5.49 -10.03
N ARG A 63 9.49 4.27 -9.55
CA ARG A 63 8.69 3.30 -10.30
C ARG A 63 7.30 3.83 -10.62
N ALA A 64 6.66 4.50 -9.67
CA ALA A 64 5.34 5.11 -9.90
C ALA A 64 5.35 6.14 -11.02
N ARG A 65 6.43 6.93 -11.16
CA ARG A 65 6.59 7.93 -12.24
C ARG A 65 6.91 7.32 -13.60
N VAL A 66 7.53 6.14 -13.64
CA VAL A 66 7.94 5.48 -14.90
C VAL A 66 6.82 4.60 -15.45
N ILE A 67 5.98 4.05 -14.58
CA ILE A 67 4.90 3.12 -14.94
C ILE A 67 3.55 3.83 -15.13
N GLY A 68 3.35 4.96 -14.46
CA GLY A 68 2.13 5.79 -14.60
C GLY A 68 2.20 6.72 -15.80
#